data_AF-A0A1G5QIE5-F1
#
_entry.id   AF-A0A1G5QIE5-F1
#
_cell.length_a   1.000
_cell.length_b   1.000
_cell.length_c   1.000
_cell.angle_alpha   90.00
_cell.angle_beta   90.00
_cell.angle_gamma   90.00
#
_symmetry.space_group_name_H-M   'P 1'
#
loop_
_entity.id
_entity.type
_entity.pdbx_description
1 polymer ?
#
loop_
_entity_poly.entity_id
_entity_poly.type
_entity_poly.pdbx_seq_one_letter_code
_entity_poly.pdbx_strand_id
1 'polypeptide(L)' 'MMIVTVSGAFQVFNEVMVMTSGGPNNSSQVLGTWLYRSGFVRNDFGYAAAVATAVFIITLVLAVVQLRISKKKRVQW' A
#
# COMPACT_ATOMS: atom_id res chain seq x y z
N MET A 1 -0.29 -1.84 19.37
CA MET A 1 -0.72 -3.01 18.57
C MET A 1 -1.42 -2.63 17.27
N MET A 2 -2.50 -1.83 17.25
CA MET A 2 -3.15 -1.39 15.98
C MET A 2 -2.23 -0.64 14.99
N ILE A 3 -1.23 0.10 15.48
CA ILE A 3 -0.28 0.81 14.59
C ILE A 3 0.58 -0.18 13.80
N VAL A 4 1.09 -1.21 14.49
CA VAL A 4 2.01 -2.20 13.90
C VAL A 4 1.29 -3.06 12.86
N THR A 5 0.05 -3.50 13.13
CA THR A 5 -0.71 -4.32 12.18
C THR A 5 -1.09 -3.57 10.91
N VAL A 6 -1.46 -2.29 11.03
CA VAL A 6 -1.79 -1.47 9.85
C VAL A 6 -0.54 -1.08 9.08
N SER A 7 0.57 -0.75 9.75
CA SER A 7 1.85 -0.54 9.07
C SER A 7 2.35 -1.80 8.36
N GLY A 8 2.15 -2.97 8.95
CA GLY A 8 2.46 -4.27 8.33
C GLY A 8 1.62 -4.55 7.08
N ALA A 9 0.36 -4.12 7.04
CA ALA A 9 -0.49 -4.25 5.85
C ALA A 9 0.07 -3.51 4.61
N PHE A 10 0.83 -2.42 4.81
CA PHE A 10 1.51 -1.74 3.71
C PHE A 10 2.76 -2.48 3.21
N GLN A 11 3.38 -3.35 4.03
CA GLN A 11 4.56 -4.13 3.68
C GLN A 11 4.24 -5.41 2.88
N VAL A 12 2.96 -5.80 2.81
CA VAL A 12 2.45 -6.97 2.06
C VAL A 12 2.86 -6.96 0.59
N PHE A 13 3.16 -5.80 0.00
CA PHE A 13 3.69 -5.69 -1.36
C PHE A 13 4.90 -6.60 -1.62
N ASN A 14 5.91 -6.51 -0.76
CA ASN A 14 7.16 -7.27 -0.94
C ASN A 14 6.90 -8.78 -0.86
N GLU A 15 6.05 -9.15 0.10
CA GLU A 15 5.70 -10.54 0.38
C GLU A 15 4.90 -11.18 -0.77
N VAL A 16 3.88 -10.48 -1.28
CA VAL A 16 3.10 -10.93 -2.45
C VAL A 16 3.97 -10.99 -3.71
N MET A 17 4.85 -10.02 -3.92
CA MET A 17 5.75 -9.98 -5.07
C MET A 17 6.67 -11.20 -5.11
N VAL A 18 7.32 -11.53 -3.99
CA VAL A 18 8.26 -12.64 -3.88
C VAL A 18 7.56 -14.00 -3.94
N MET A 19 6.44 -14.16 -3.24
CA MET A 19 5.79 -15.48 -3.13
C MET A 19 4.93 -15.86 -4.34
N THR A 20 4.18 -14.90 -4.89
CA THR A 20 3.15 -15.22 -5.91
C THR A 20 3.22 -14.32 -7.13
N SER A 21 3.97 -13.22 -7.08
CA SER A 21 3.98 -12.18 -8.11
C SER A 21 2.57 -11.69 -8.51
N GLY A 22 1.60 -11.80 -7.59
CA GLY A 22 0.20 -11.46 -7.82
C GLY A 22 -0.64 -12.56 -8.50
N GLY A 23 -0.22 -13.83 -8.47
CA GLY A 23 -0.97 -14.97 -9.03
C GLY A 23 -1.68 -15.84 -7.98
N PRO A 24 -2.46 -16.86 -8.41
CA PRO A 24 -2.89 -17.15 -9.78
C PRO A 24 -4.04 -16.24 -10.23
N ASN A 25 -4.03 -15.83 -11.51
CA ASN A 25 -5.04 -14.96 -12.13
C ASN A 25 -5.36 -13.65 -11.35
N ASN A 26 -4.34 -12.89 -10.93
CA ASN A 26 -4.50 -11.66 -10.15
C ASN A 26 -5.15 -11.81 -8.76
N SER A 27 -5.42 -13.03 -8.28
CA SER A 27 -6.18 -13.26 -7.03
C SER A 27 -5.49 -12.70 -5.77
N SER A 28 -4.16 -12.67 -5.77
CA SER A 28 -3.34 -12.15 -4.66
C SER A 28 -2.79 -10.75 -4.92
N GLN A 29 -3.22 -10.06 -5.99
CA GLN A 29 -2.65 -8.74 -6.31
C GLN A 29 -2.97 -7.70 -5.25
N VAL A 30 -1.97 -6.89 -4.96
CA VAL A 30 -2.05 -5.71 -4.11
C VAL A 30 -1.67 -4.49 -4.92
N LEU A 31 -2.03 -3.30 -4.43
CA LEU A 31 -1.81 -2.04 -5.14
C LEU A 31 -0.38 -1.90 -5.66
N GLY A 32 0.62 -2.27 -4.85
CA GLY A 32 2.02 -2.23 -5.27
C GLY A 32 2.37 -3.21 -6.39
N THR A 33 1.86 -4.44 -6.39
CA THR A 33 2.18 -5.44 -7.44
C THR A 33 1.51 -5.09 -8.77
N TRP A 34 0.32 -4.49 -8.71
CA TRP A 34 -0.36 -3.96 -9.89
C TRP A 34 0.37 -2.76 -10.49
N LEU A 35 0.91 -1.87 -9.64
CA LEU A 35 1.67 -0.71 -10.07
C LEU A 35 2.99 -1.10 -10.73
N TYR A 36 3.67 -2.08 -10.14
CA TYR A 36 4.89 -2.66 -10.71
C TYR A 36 4.62 -3.25 -12.10
N ARG A 37 3.55 -4.04 -12.26
CA ARG A 37 3.15 -4.57 -13.57
C ARG A 37 2.79 -3.47 -14.58
N SER A 38 2.03 -2.47 -14.17
CA SER A 38 1.61 -1.40 -15.10
C SER A 38 2.77 -0.52 -15.53
N GLY A 39 3.68 -0.17 -14.61
CA GLY A 39 4.83 0.68 -14.92
C GLY A 39 5.93 -0.06 -15.66
N PHE A 40 6.39 -1.19 -15.12
CA PHE A 40 7.61 -1.87 -15.60
C PHE A 40 7.34 -2.99 -16.62
N VAL A 41 6.15 -3.61 -16.62
CA VAL A 41 5.84 -4.71 -17.55
C VAL A 41 5.08 -4.22 -18.77
N ARG A 42 4.12 -3.31 -18.59
CA ARG A 42 3.37 -2.70 -19.70
C ARG A 42 4.03 -1.45 -20.29
N ASN A 43 5.12 -0.95 -19.69
CA ASN A 43 5.78 0.32 -20.04
C ASN A 43 4.85 1.55 -19.98
N ASP A 44 3.70 1.45 -19.32
CA ASP A 44 2.76 2.55 -19.16
C ASP A 44 3.12 3.39 -17.92
N PHE A 45 4.33 3.96 -17.92
CA PHE A 45 4.88 4.68 -16.77
C PHE A 45 4.01 5.87 -16.34
N GLY A 46 3.40 6.60 -17.28
CA GLY A 46 2.52 7.74 -16.98
C GLY A 46 1.24 7.32 -16.25
N TYR A 47 0.61 6.23 -16.70
CA TYR A 47 -0.58 5.68 -16.05
C TYR A 47 -0.24 5.08 -14.68
N ALA A 48 0.87 4.35 -14.59
CA ALA A 48 1.37 3.82 -13.32
C ALA A 48 1.69 4.94 -12.32
N ALA A 49 2.31 6.04 -12.77
CA ALA A 49 2.59 7.20 -11.93
C ALA A 49 1.32 7.88 -11.42
N ALA A 50 0.31 8.07 -12.28
CA ALA A 50 -0.97 8.65 -11.86
C ALA A 50 -1.66 7.81 -10.78
N VAL A 51 -1.68 6.49 -10.95
CA VAL A 51 -2.23 5.58 -9.93
C VAL A 51 -1.37 5.58 -8.66
N ALA A 52 -0.05 5.67 -8.77
CA ALA A 52 0.85 5.74 -7.62
C ALA A 52 0.58 6.99 -6.78
N THR A 53 0.42 8.13 -7.43
CA THR A 53 0.09 9.38 -6.76
C THR A 53 -1.27 9.31 -6.08
N ALA A 54 -2.28 8.72 -6.72
CA ALA A 54 -3.60 8.53 -6.11
C ALA A 54 -3.53 7.63 -4.85
N VAL A 55 -2.86 6.48 -4.95
CA VAL A 55 -2.65 5.55 -3.83
C VAL A 55 -1.82 6.19 -2.72
N PHE A 56 -0.83 7.00 -3.07
CA PHE A 56 -0.02 7.75 -2.11
C PHE A 56 -0.88 8.73 -1.32
N ILE A 57 -1.75 9.50 -1.97
CA ILE A 57 -2.66 10.43 -1.28
C ILE A 57 -3.60 9.67 -0.33
N ILE A 58 -4.20 8.56 -0.77
CA ILE A 58 -5.09 7.75 0.07
C ILE A 58 -4.32 7.22 1.29
N THR A 59 -3.15 6.64 1.06
CA THR A 59 -2.29 6.10 2.12
C THR A 59 -1.83 7.19 3.09
N LEU A 60 -1.48 8.37 2.59
CA LEU A 60 -1.06 9.51 3.39
C LEU A 60 -2.21 10.01 4.28
N VAL A 61 -3.42 10.12 3.74
CA VAL A 61 -4.61 10.49 4.52
C VAL A 61 -4.86 9.45 5.61
N LEU A 62 -4.84 8.16 5.28
CA LEU A 62 -5.00 7.09 6.25
C LEU A 62 -3.92 7.11 7.32
N ALA A 63 -2.66 7.30 6.96
CA ALA A 63 -1.55 7.40 7.89
C ALA A 63 -1.70 8.62 8.82
N VAL A 64 -2.07 9.78 8.30
CA VAL A 64 -2.33 11.00 9.10
C VAL A 64 -3.50 10.78 10.07
N VAL A 65 -4.61 10.21 9.59
CA VAL A 65 -5.77 9.88 10.43
C VAL A 65 -5.36 8.91 11.53
N GLN A 66 -4.63 7.85 11.18
CA GLN A 66 -4.15 6.85 12.11
C GLN A 66 -3.21 7.43 13.16
N LEU A 67 -2.29 8.32 12.76
CA LEU A 67 -1.38 9.04 13.67
C LEU A 67 -2.15 10.00 14.59
N ARG A 68 -3.17 10.69 14.08
CA ARG A 68 -4.04 11.59 14.87
C ARG A 68 -4.85 10.82 15.92
N ILE A 69 -5.48 9.71 15.52
CA ILE A 69 -6.23 8.83 16.45
C ILE A 69 -5.28 8.23 17.49
N SER A 70 -4.09 7.79 17.07
CA SER A 70 -3.08 7.22 17.97
C SER A 70 -2.52 8.25 18.95
N LYS A 71 -2.29 9.50 18.53
CA LYS A 71 -1.89 10.60 19.42
C LYS A 71 -2.95 10.88 20.48
N LYS A 72 -4.24 10.87 20.12
CA LYS A 72 -5.35 11.03 21.09
C LYS A 72 -5.32 9.97 22.21
N LYS A 73 -4.90 8.74 21.89
CA LYS A 73 -4.76 7.65 22.87
C LYS A 73 -3.56 7.79 23.82
N ARG A 74 -2.58 8.64 23.51
CA ARG A 74 -1.37 8.85 24.35
C ARG A 74 -1.57 9.97 25.40
N VAL A 75 -2.60 10.81 25.27
CA VAL A 75 -2.86 11.94 26.20
C VAL A 75 -3.85 11.58 27.32
N GLN A 76 -4.15 10.29 27.52
CA GLN A 76 -5.01 9.79 28.61
C GLN A 76 -4.23 8.99 29.67
N TRP A 77 -2.94 9.27 29.85
CA TRP A 77 -2.16 8.85 31.01
C TRP A 77 -1.24 9.99 31.44
#